data_AF-A0A2U3KBY9-F1
#
_entry.id   AF-A0A2U3KBY9-F1
#
_cell.length_a   1.000
_cell.length_b   1.000
_cell.length_c   1.000
_cell.angle_alpha   90.00
_cell.angle_beta   90.00
_cell.angle_gamma   90.00
#
_symmetry.space_group_name_H-M   'P 1'
#
loop_
_entity.id
_entity.type
_entity.pdbx_description
1 polymer ?
#
loop_
_entity_poly.entity_id
_entity_poly.type
_entity_poly.pdbx_seq_one_letter_code
_entity_poly.pdbx_strand_id
1 'polypeptide(L)'
;MKNWLHKWLEGLGTAYPSASSSYWRTMPLGRLKKLLAAAFFTVSVLGFVLDLLLLNHPHLGRGLVWPLLMGAMAAGTLAARIKRIRLYHPIHLILLAVTCLAFILPYTSARLPVPEALKQRVAFDAISILLCTGLSYRLLQSFLSYEGLASVRMQTELSLARGIQATLVPTVSFQNSTFEVYGKSIPSAEMGGDLIDVIQSDGSLLAYIADISGHGLAAGQLMGMLKTAMRVGLQFRQDPVALLESVDRVLPAVKEPDMYATLALLYFDGLAQVEYALAGHVPILHYRDRSRDTIRLSMEQFPLGMMPGGCYVSQRTTYSLGDLFLMLTDGISEVPNEKDEEFGLARLEQLLTQCAAQPLPQIWELIMEEVRQHGLQQDDQTLLLVRVRH
;
A
#
# COMPACT_ATOMS: atom_id res chain seq x y z
N MET A 1 28.54 16.00 4.55
CA MET A 1 28.23 16.10 3.10
C MET A 1 28.00 14.75 2.42
N LYS A 2 28.79 13.68 2.66
CA LYS A 2 28.57 12.35 2.07
C LYS A 2 27.22 11.69 2.39
N ASN A 3 26.69 11.84 3.61
CA ASN A 3 25.41 11.22 4.01
C ASN A 3 24.15 11.84 3.38
N TRP A 4 24.21 13.12 2.98
CA TRP A 4 23.05 13.77 2.36
C TRP A 4 22.88 13.32 0.90
N LEU A 5 23.99 13.22 0.16
CA LEU A 5 24.00 12.69 -1.21
C LEU A 5 23.54 11.23 -1.28
N HIS A 6 23.93 10.40 -0.30
CA HIS A 6 23.50 9.01 -0.26
C HIS A 6 22.01 8.86 0.03
N LYS A 7 21.48 9.57 1.04
CA LYS A 7 20.03 9.63 1.31
C LYS A 7 19.23 10.22 0.16
N TRP A 8 19.79 11.20 -0.55
CA TRP A 8 19.15 11.81 -1.71
C TRP A 8 19.12 10.85 -2.92
N LEU A 9 20.18 10.07 -3.12
CA LEU A 9 20.24 9.01 -4.15
C LEU A 9 19.35 7.81 -3.83
N GLU A 10 19.28 7.39 -2.56
CA GLU A 10 18.34 6.34 -2.10
C GLU A 10 16.87 6.80 -2.21
N GLY A 11 16.59 8.07 -1.91
CA GLY A 11 15.28 8.69 -2.10
C GLY A 11 14.85 8.76 -3.58
N LEU A 12 15.79 8.99 -4.49
CA LEU A 12 15.51 8.96 -5.93
C LEU A 12 15.26 7.54 -6.47
N GLY A 13 15.94 6.54 -5.92
CA GLY A 13 15.76 5.13 -6.30
C GLY A 13 14.43 4.53 -5.84
N THR A 14 13.84 5.08 -4.78
CA THR A 14 12.53 4.65 -4.22
C THR A 14 11.36 5.46 -4.75
N ALA A 15 11.57 6.73 -5.15
CA ALA A 15 10.51 7.61 -5.65
C ALA A 15 10.10 7.35 -7.11
N TYR A 16 10.94 6.69 -7.90
CA TYR A 16 10.64 6.39 -9.31
C TYR A 16 10.80 4.90 -9.61
N PRO A 17 9.84 4.29 -10.33
CA PRO A 17 9.97 2.91 -10.76
C PRO A 17 11.25 2.77 -11.57
N SER A 18 12.18 1.97 -11.05
CA SER A 18 13.42 1.64 -11.75
C SER A 18 13.11 1.15 -13.17
N ALA A 19 14.07 1.28 -14.10
CA ALA A 19 13.87 0.81 -15.47
C ALA A 19 13.55 -0.70 -15.58
N SER A 20 13.65 -1.45 -14.47
CA SER A 20 13.32 -2.86 -14.35
C SER A 20 11.94 -3.13 -13.71
N SER A 21 11.22 -2.10 -13.24
CA SER A 21 9.90 -2.22 -12.60
C SER A 21 8.84 -2.86 -13.52
N SER A 22 7.93 -3.63 -12.94
CA SER A 22 6.77 -4.22 -13.63
C SER A 22 5.83 -3.17 -14.24
N TYR A 23 5.82 -1.96 -13.68
CA TYR A 23 5.05 -0.80 -14.12
C TYR A 23 5.18 -0.51 -15.62
N TRP A 24 6.41 -0.59 -16.17
CA TRP A 24 6.65 -0.30 -17.59
C TRP A 24 5.95 -1.31 -18.53
N ARG A 25 5.62 -2.51 -18.05
CA ARG A 25 4.98 -3.57 -18.85
C ARG A 25 3.46 -3.48 -18.82
N THR A 26 2.89 -3.00 -17.71
CA THR A 26 1.44 -2.82 -17.53
C THR A 26 0.95 -1.48 -18.07
N MET A 27 1.84 -0.63 -18.55
CA MET A 27 1.50 0.67 -19.12
C MET A 27 0.54 0.53 -20.31
N PRO A 28 -0.58 1.30 -20.33
CA PRO A 28 -1.53 1.27 -21.43
C PRO A 28 -0.87 1.58 -22.78
N LEU A 29 -1.27 0.87 -23.85
CA LEU A 29 -0.68 1.00 -25.18
C LEU A 29 -0.69 2.44 -25.70
N GLY A 30 -1.72 3.23 -25.40
CA GLY A 30 -1.79 4.63 -25.82
C GLY A 30 -0.68 5.50 -25.22
N ARG A 31 -0.26 5.21 -23.98
CA ARG A 31 0.81 5.95 -23.28
C ARG A 31 2.18 5.50 -23.75
N LEU A 32 2.35 4.18 -23.89
CA LEU A 32 3.57 3.58 -24.43
C LEU A 32 3.88 4.12 -25.83
N LYS A 33 2.87 4.22 -26.72
CA LYS A 33 3.03 4.80 -28.06
C LYS A 33 3.57 6.23 -28.04
N LYS A 34 3.11 7.08 -27.12
CA LYS A 34 3.60 8.46 -26.98
C LYS A 34 5.06 8.51 -26.54
N LEU A 35 5.44 7.67 -25.58
CA LEU A 35 6.84 7.57 -25.11
C LEU A 35 7.77 7.07 -26.22
N LEU A 36 7.35 6.02 -26.96
CA LEU A 36 8.12 5.49 -28.08
C LEU A 36 8.24 6.51 -29.23
N ALA A 37 7.18 7.25 -29.52
CA ALA A 37 7.20 8.33 -30.52
C ALA A 37 8.11 9.49 -30.08
N ALA A 38 8.10 9.88 -28.80
CA ALA A 38 9.03 10.87 -28.28
C ALA A 38 10.49 10.42 -28.46
N ALA A 39 10.81 9.18 -28.08
CA ALA A 39 12.14 8.60 -28.27
C ALA A 39 12.57 8.55 -29.74
N PHE A 40 11.65 8.16 -30.63
CA PHE A 40 11.86 8.18 -32.08
C PHE A 40 12.30 9.57 -32.55
N PHE A 41 11.50 10.61 -32.28
CA PHE A 41 11.78 11.96 -32.77
C PHE A 41 13.02 12.57 -32.14
N THR A 42 13.34 12.27 -30.87
CA THR A 42 14.57 12.74 -30.23
C THR A 42 15.82 12.24 -30.96
N VAL A 43 15.85 10.96 -31.30
CA VAL A 43 17.05 10.35 -31.92
C VAL A 43 17.06 10.55 -33.45
N SER A 44 15.89 10.75 -34.08
CA SER A 44 15.82 11.19 -35.48
C SER A 44 16.52 12.51 -35.74
N VAL A 45 16.59 13.43 -34.76
CA VAL A 45 17.39 14.67 -34.86
C VAL A 45 18.85 14.37 -35.14
N LEU A 46 19.44 13.37 -34.46
CA LEU A 46 20.82 12.95 -34.71
C LEU A 46 20.98 12.37 -36.12
N GLY A 47 19.96 11.68 -36.63
CA GLY A 47 19.92 11.21 -38.01
C GLY A 47 19.90 12.34 -39.05
N PHE A 48 19.21 13.46 -38.78
CA PHE A 48 19.24 14.64 -39.65
C PHE A 48 20.60 15.35 -39.58
N VAL A 49 21.22 15.42 -38.39
CA VAL A 49 22.59 15.94 -38.24
C VAL A 49 23.59 15.08 -39.03
N LEU A 50 23.45 13.75 -38.98
CA LEU A 50 24.23 12.83 -39.80
C LEU A 50 23.99 13.06 -41.29
N ASP A 51 22.74 13.21 -41.74
CA ASP A 51 22.46 13.46 -43.17
C ASP A 51 23.11 14.77 -43.67
N LEU A 52 23.12 15.81 -42.82
CA LEU A 52 23.83 17.08 -43.04
C LEU A 52 25.35 16.89 -43.16
N LEU A 53 25.96 16.08 -42.31
CA LEU A 53 27.40 15.78 -42.39
C LEU A 53 27.75 14.96 -43.64
N LEU A 54 26.77 14.28 -44.25
CA LEU A 54 26.92 13.37 -45.40
C LEU A 54 26.41 13.95 -46.73
N LEU A 55 26.21 15.27 -46.82
CA LEU A 55 25.68 15.97 -47.99
C LEU A 55 26.35 15.60 -49.33
N ASN A 56 27.65 15.26 -49.30
CA ASN A 56 28.46 14.95 -50.49
C ASN A 56 28.40 13.48 -50.96
N HIS A 57 27.62 12.60 -50.30
CA HIS A 57 27.56 11.17 -50.64
C HIS A 57 26.25 10.76 -51.36
N PRO A 58 26.29 10.44 -52.67
CA PRO A 58 25.09 10.29 -53.50
C PRO A 58 24.30 8.98 -53.30
N HIS A 59 24.88 7.95 -52.69
CA HIS A 59 24.26 6.60 -52.66
C HIS A 59 23.54 6.23 -51.35
N LEU A 60 23.83 6.91 -50.23
CA LEU A 60 23.29 6.56 -48.91
C LEU A 60 22.52 7.70 -48.20
N GLY A 61 22.54 8.92 -48.74
CA GLY A 61 21.93 10.11 -48.13
C GLY A 61 20.77 10.67 -48.95
N ARG A 62 19.65 9.96 -49.05
CA ARG A 62 18.37 10.59 -49.41
C ARG A 62 17.66 10.99 -48.12
N GLY A 63 17.91 12.20 -47.62
CA GLY A 63 17.17 13.05 -46.66
C GLY A 63 16.53 12.45 -45.40
N LEU A 64 15.82 11.32 -45.52
CA LEU A 64 15.06 10.68 -44.46
C LEU A 64 15.61 9.31 -44.04
N VAL A 65 16.56 8.72 -44.78
CA VAL A 65 17.10 7.37 -44.46
C VAL A 65 17.72 7.33 -43.06
N TRP A 66 18.65 8.23 -42.76
CA TRP A 66 19.32 8.29 -41.45
C TRP A 66 18.37 8.67 -40.30
N PRO A 67 17.53 9.72 -40.42
CA PRO A 67 16.52 10.04 -39.39
C PRO A 67 15.55 8.92 -39.06
N LEU A 68 15.02 8.23 -40.08
CA LEU A 68 14.06 7.13 -39.90
C LEU A 68 14.74 5.91 -39.26
N LEU A 69 15.94 5.56 -39.72
CA LEU A 69 16.71 4.45 -39.18
C LEU A 69 17.04 4.68 -37.70
N MET A 70 17.63 5.83 -37.38
CA MET A 70 18.03 6.19 -36.02
C MET A 70 16.84 6.28 -35.07
N GLY A 71 15.75 6.92 -35.50
CA GLY A 71 14.52 7.00 -34.72
C GLY A 71 13.88 5.63 -34.48
N ALA A 72 13.75 4.80 -35.52
CA ALA A 72 13.12 3.47 -35.41
C ALA A 72 13.93 2.55 -34.49
N MET A 73 15.27 2.62 -34.59
CA MET A 73 16.15 1.86 -33.71
C MET A 73 16.04 2.33 -32.25
N ALA A 74 15.98 3.62 -31.97
CA ALA A 74 15.82 4.15 -30.61
C ALA A 74 14.47 3.75 -29.97
N ALA A 75 13.38 3.83 -30.73
CA ALA A 75 12.08 3.36 -30.26
C ALA A 75 12.09 1.83 -30.03
N GLY A 76 12.73 1.07 -30.93
CA GLY A 76 12.88 -0.37 -30.83
C GLY A 76 13.69 -0.81 -29.60
N THR A 77 14.83 -0.17 -29.32
CA THR A 77 15.65 -0.49 -28.14
C THR A 77 14.92 -0.14 -26.84
N LEU A 78 14.21 0.99 -26.80
CA LEU A 78 13.39 1.36 -25.64
C LEU A 78 12.26 0.36 -25.40
N ALA A 79 11.54 -0.05 -26.45
CA ALA A 79 10.50 -1.07 -26.36
C ALA A 79 11.06 -2.44 -25.93
N ALA A 80 12.20 -2.85 -26.48
CA ALA A 80 12.87 -4.10 -26.13
C ALA A 80 13.35 -4.10 -24.67
N ARG A 81 13.86 -2.95 -24.19
CA ARG A 81 14.25 -2.77 -22.78
C ARG A 81 13.05 -2.88 -21.85
N ILE A 82 11.94 -2.20 -22.16
CA ILE A 82 10.69 -2.25 -21.40
C ILE A 82 10.15 -3.68 -21.30
N LYS A 83 10.16 -4.42 -22.42
CA LYS A 83 9.70 -5.82 -22.48
C LYS A 83 10.75 -6.84 -21.99
N ARG A 84 11.92 -6.40 -21.51
CA ARG A 84 13.07 -7.26 -21.13
C ARG A 84 13.38 -8.35 -22.17
N ILE A 85 13.35 -8.00 -23.45
CA ILE A 85 13.73 -8.94 -24.51
C ILE A 85 15.24 -9.21 -24.36
N ARG A 86 15.63 -10.50 -24.24
CA ARG A 86 17.02 -10.94 -24.01
C ARG A 86 18.01 -10.41 -25.07
N LEU A 87 17.50 -10.03 -26.23
CA LEU A 87 18.23 -9.47 -27.36
C LEU A 87 18.49 -7.94 -27.26
N TYR A 88 18.10 -7.26 -26.18
CA TYR A 88 18.32 -5.82 -26.00
C TYR A 88 19.80 -5.41 -26.15
N HIS A 89 20.71 -6.08 -25.42
CA HIS A 89 22.14 -5.75 -25.43
C HIS A 89 22.77 -5.90 -26.82
N PRO A 90 22.57 -7.00 -27.57
CA PRO A 90 23.11 -7.09 -28.93
C PRO A 90 22.49 -6.09 -29.90
N ILE A 91 21.18 -5.79 -29.82
CA ILE A 91 20.55 -4.76 -30.66
C ILE A 91 21.14 -3.37 -30.39
N HIS A 92 21.34 -3.03 -29.10
CA HIS A 92 21.92 -1.74 -28.71
C HIS A 92 23.39 -1.62 -29.11
N LEU A 93 24.18 -2.71 -29.05
CA LEU A 93 25.56 -2.72 -29.51
C LEU A 93 25.67 -2.57 -31.03
N ILE A 94 24.79 -3.24 -31.79
CA ILE A 94 24.69 -3.08 -33.24
C ILE A 94 24.35 -1.63 -33.61
N LEU A 95 23.41 -1.00 -32.89
CA LEU A 95 23.07 0.41 -33.06
C LEU A 95 24.26 1.34 -32.86
N LEU A 96 25.00 1.16 -31.76
CA LEU A 96 26.19 1.96 -31.46
C LEU A 96 27.25 1.77 -32.55
N ALA A 97 27.47 0.52 -33.00
CA ALA A 97 28.44 0.20 -34.04
C ALA A 97 28.08 0.80 -35.40
N VAL A 98 26.81 0.75 -35.83
CA VAL A 98 26.35 1.37 -37.09
C VAL A 98 26.53 2.89 -37.03
N THR A 99 26.25 3.50 -35.88
CA THR A 99 26.41 4.95 -35.67
C THR A 99 27.89 5.34 -35.71
N CYS A 100 28.77 4.62 -34.99
CA CYS A 100 30.21 4.86 -35.00
C CYS A 100 30.84 4.62 -36.38
N LEU A 101 30.42 3.57 -37.09
CA LEU A 101 30.92 3.28 -38.44
C LEU A 101 30.59 4.42 -39.42
N ALA A 102 29.39 5.02 -39.31
CA ALA A 102 29.02 6.21 -40.07
C ALA A 102 29.89 7.45 -39.75
N PHE A 103 30.52 7.52 -38.57
CA PHE A 103 31.45 8.61 -38.22
C PHE A 103 32.92 8.33 -38.62
N ILE A 104 33.32 7.06 -38.78
CA ILE A 104 34.74 6.66 -38.97
C ILE A 104 35.13 6.56 -40.45
N LEU A 105 34.19 6.32 -41.37
CA LEU A 105 34.50 6.16 -42.80
C LEU A 105 35.08 7.46 -43.41
N PRO A 106 36.30 7.43 -43.98
CA PRO A 106 36.93 8.62 -44.56
C PRO A 106 36.21 9.06 -45.84
N TYR A 107 35.63 10.25 -45.78
CA TYR A 107 34.87 10.87 -46.85
C TYR A 107 35.81 11.53 -47.87
N THR A 108 36.09 10.84 -48.97
CA THR A 108 36.79 11.43 -50.12
C THR A 108 35.79 12.27 -50.93
N SER A 109 36.08 13.56 -51.04
CA SER A 109 35.20 14.56 -51.65
C SER A 109 35.11 14.40 -53.17
N ALA A 110 33.99 13.86 -53.66
CA ALA A 110 33.59 14.03 -55.05
C ALA A 110 32.94 15.42 -55.23
N ARG A 111 33.18 16.05 -56.39
CA ARG A 111 32.88 17.46 -56.70
C ARG A 111 31.45 17.90 -56.35
N LEU A 112 31.34 19.15 -55.88
CA LEU A 112 30.11 19.88 -55.50
C LEU A 112 29.01 19.81 -56.57
N PRO A 113 27.75 19.50 -56.21
CA PRO A 113 26.58 19.81 -57.02
C PRO A 113 26.15 21.29 -56.84
N VAL A 114 25.37 21.80 -57.80
CA VAL A 114 24.89 23.20 -57.99
C VAL A 114 24.38 23.88 -56.69
N PRO A 115 24.62 25.20 -56.48
CA PRO A 115 24.30 25.91 -55.22
C PRO A 115 22.85 25.84 -54.72
N GLU A 116 21.87 25.69 -55.61
CA GLU A 116 20.45 25.87 -55.26
C GLU A 116 19.80 24.60 -54.69
N ALA A 117 20.14 23.41 -55.21
CA ALA A 117 19.68 22.13 -54.66
C ALA A 117 20.27 21.86 -53.26
N LEU A 118 21.50 22.33 -53.02
CA LEU A 118 22.15 22.24 -51.72
C LEU A 118 21.45 23.09 -50.66
N LYS A 119 21.04 24.33 -51.01
CA LYS A 119 20.28 25.21 -50.12
C LYS A 119 18.93 24.60 -49.73
N GLN A 120 18.19 24.05 -50.70
CA GLN A 120 16.88 23.42 -50.44
C GLN A 120 17.00 22.23 -49.48
N ARG A 121 18.07 21.45 -49.59
CA ARG A 121 18.32 20.29 -48.72
C ARG A 121 18.72 20.69 -47.31
N VAL A 122 19.67 21.63 -47.16
CA VAL A 122 20.04 22.18 -45.85
C VAL A 122 18.83 22.80 -45.16
N ALA A 123 17.99 23.54 -45.90
CA ALA A 123 16.75 24.09 -45.37
C ALA A 123 15.77 23.00 -44.92
N PHE A 124 15.60 21.93 -45.71
CA PHE A 124 14.75 20.80 -45.36
C PHE A 124 15.21 20.10 -44.07
N ASP A 125 16.50 19.79 -43.94
CA ASP A 125 17.05 19.13 -42.75
C ASP A 125 16.97 20.03 -41.51
N ALA A 126 17.26 21.33 -41.66
CA ALA A 126 17.16 22.30 -40.57
C ALA A 126 15.71 22.46 -40.07
N ILE A 127 14.74 22.57 -40.99
CA ILE A 127 13.30 22.63 -40.66
C ILE A 127 12.86 21.32 -39.99
N SER A 128 13.32 20.17 -40.50
CA SER A 128 12.98 18.86 -39.94
C SER A 128 13.56 18.66 -38.54
N ILE A 129 14.78 19.12 -38.27
CA ILE A 129 15.38 19.15 -36.92
C ILE A 129 14.51 19.96 -35.97
N LEU A 130 14.09 21.17 -36.37
CA LEU A 130 13.23 22.02 -35.55
C LEU A 130 11.87 21.35 -35.26
N LEU A 131 11.23 20.77 -36.29
CA LEU A 131 9.97 20.07 -36.15
C LEU A 131 10.08 18.82 -35.27
N CYS A 132 11.09 17.97 -35.48
CA CYS A 132 11.32 16.77 -34.67
C CYS A 132 11.64 17.12 -33.22
N THR A 133 12.43 18.16 -32.97
CA THR A 133 12.74 18.63 -31.63
C THR A 133 11.47 19.13 -30.92
N GLY A 134 10.67 19.96 -31.59
CA GLY A 134 9.41 20.47 -31.06
C GLY A 134 8.39 19.37 -30.79
N LEU A 135 8.25 18.42 -31.71
CA LEU A 135 7.34 17.28 -31.58
C LEU A 135 7.79 16.31 -30.47
N SER A 136 9.08 16.00 -30.39
CA SER A 136 9.66 15.22 -29.30
C SER A 136 9.36 15.88 -27.94
N TYR A 137 9.68 17.17 -27.80
CA TYR A 137 9.45 17.90 -26.56
C TYR A 137 7.97 17.88 -26.15
N ARG A 138 7.05 18.12 -27.10
CA ARG A 138 5.60 18.07 -26.84
C ARG A 138 5.12 16.68 -26.40
N LEU A 139 5.60 15.62 -27.05
CA LEU A 139 5.23 14.24 -26.72
C LEU A 139 5.77 13.82 -25.36
N LEU A 140 7.02 14.19 -25.05
CA LEU A 140 7.65 13.91 -23.77
C LEU A 140 6.97 14.69 -22.64
N GLN A 141 6.71 15.98 -22.83
CA GLN A 141 5.98 16.80 -21.86
C GLN A 141 4.58 16.23 -21.63
N SER A 142 3.86 15.86 -22.69
CA SER A 142 2.55 15.23 -22.55
C SER A 142 2.63 13.94 -21.74
N PHE A 143 3.56 13.04 -22.06
CA PHE A 143 3.77 11.79 -21.32
C PHE A 143 4.07 12.05 -19.84
N LEU A 144 5.00 12.95 -19.55
CA LEU A 144 5.39 13.32 -18.17
C LEU A 144 4.22 13.95 -17.41
N SER A 145 3.42 14.82 -18.02
CA SER A 145 2.25 15.41 -17.38
C SER A 145 1.18 14.36 -17.07
N TYR A 146 0.92 13.41 -17.96
CA TYR A 146 -0.08 12.36 -17.71
C TYR A 146 0.36 11.40 -16.59
N GLU A 147 1.61 10.95 -16.59
CA GLU A 147 2.11 10.06 -15.53
C GLU A 147 2.34 10.79 -14.22
N GLY A 148 2.81 12.04 -14.27
CA GLY A 148 2.93 12.90 -13.09
C GLY A 148 1.57 13.13 -12.41
N LEU A 149 0.52 13.43 -13.19
CA LEU A 149 -0.84 13.59 -12.65
C LEU A 149 -1.41 12.29 -12.08
N ALA A 150 -1.16 11.15 -12.73
CA ALA A 150 -1.62 9.86 -12.22
C ALA A 150 -0.91 9.49 -10.91
N SER A 151 0.40 9.70 -10.82
CA SER A 151 1.17 9.47 -9.60
C SER A 151 0.72 10.40 -8.46
N VAL A 152 0.49 11.68 -8.74
CA VAL A 152 0.00 12.64 -7.74
C VAL A 152 -1.40 12.27 -7.26
N ARG A 153 -2.31 11.88 -8.16
CA ARG A 153 -3.65 11.41 -7.79
C ARG A 153 -3.58 10.19 -6.88
N MET A 154 -2.80 9.17 -7.27
CA MET A 154 -2.63 7.97 -6.45
C MET A 154 -2.05 8.32 -5.07
N GLN A 155 -0.98 9.13 -5.01
CA GLN A 155 -0.42 9.58 -3.73
C GLN A 155 -1.44 10.36 -2.88
N THR A 156 -2.29 11.16 -3.52
CA THR A 156 -3.36 11.90 -2.84
C THR A 156 -4.39 10.94 -2.27
N GLU A 157 -4.88 9.99 -3.07
CA GLU A 157 -5.82 8.95 -2.61
C GLU A 157 -5.24 8.12 -1.46
N LEU A 158 -3.97 7.71 -1.54
CA LEU A 158 -3.27 7.02 -0.45
C LEU A 158 -3.18 7.87 0.82
N SER A 159 -2.81 9.16 0.67
CA SER A 159 -2.70 10.06 1.82
C SER A 159 -4.06 10.31 2.50
N LEU A 160 -5.14 10.38 1.72
CA LEU A 160 -6.49 10.52 2.22
C LEU A 160 -6.92 9.25 2.96
N ALA A 161 -6.67 8.07 2.38
CA ALA A 161 -6.97 6.79 3.00
C ALA A 161 -6.28 6.64 4.39
N ARG A 162 -4.98 6.95 4.46
CA ARG A 162 -4.24 6.98 5.74
C ARG A 162 -4.80 7.98 6.74
N GLY A 163 -5.20 9.17 6.28
CA GLY A 163 -5.81 10.20 7.12
C GLY A 163 -7.15 9.76 7.72
N ILE A 164 -7.97 9.06 6.92
CA ILE A 164 -9.24 8.48 7.38
C ILE A 164 -8.96 7.36 8.39
N GLN A 165 -8.04 6.43 8.11
CA GLN A 165 -7.64 5.35 9.04
C GLN A 165 -7.24 5.92 10.41
N ALA A 166 -6.34 6.92 10.42
CA ALA A 166 -5.86 7.52 11.67
C ALA A 166 -6.96 8.24 12.47
N THR A 167 -7.99 8.74 11.79
CA THR A 167 -9.16 9.37 12.44
C THR A 167 -10.13 8.32 12.99
N LEU A 168 -10.35 7.24 12.24
CA LEU A 168 -11.25 6.16 12.64
C LEU A 168 -10.67 5.29 13.75
N VAL A 169 -9.37 5.02 13.71
CA VAL A 169 -8.67 4.09 14.61
C VAL A 169 -7.46 4.80 15.25
N PRO A 170 -7.69 5.80 16.10
CA PRO A 170 -6.59 6.43 16.82
C PRO A 170 -5.98 5.45 17.83
N THR A 171 -4.72 5.65 18.18
CA THR A 171 -4.10 4.97 19.33
C THR A 171 -4.93 5.26 20.58
N VAL A 172 -5.45 4.22 21.21
CA VAL A 172 -6.13 4.32 22.49
C VAL A 172 -5.08 4.26 23.58
N SER A 173 -4.99 5.28 24.42
CA SER A 173 -4.08 5.29 25.56
C SER A 173 -4.66 6.20 26.64
N PHE A 174 -5.10 5.61 27.74
CA PHE A 174 -5.52 6.37 28.91
C PHE A 174 -5.44 5.52 30.18
N GLN A 175 -5.46 6.22 31.30
CA GLN A 175 -5.47 5.62 32.62
C GLN A 175 -6.42 6.43 33.51
N ASN A 176 -7.37 5.76 34.13
CA ASN A 176 -8.28 6.34 35.13
C ASN A 176 -8.12 5.61 36.47
N SER A 177 -8.99 5.84 37.46
CA SER A 177 -8.88 5.20 38.79
C SER A 177 -9.02 3.67 38.76
N THR A 178 -9.72 3.13 37.76
CA THR A 178 -10.15 1.72 37.73
C THR A 178 -9.47 0.93 36.63
N PHE A 179 -9.16 1.58 35.50
CA PHE A 179 -8.64 0.94 34.29
C PHE A 179 -7.40 1.65 33.76
N GLU A 180 -6.46 0.87 33.26
CA GLU A 180 -5.41 1.28 32.34
C GLU A 180 -5.72 0.64 31.00
N VAL A 181 -5.71 1.41 29.91
CA VAL A 181 -6.06 0.92 28.57
C VAL A 181 -5.04 1.38 27.56
N TYR A 182 -4.57 0.46 26.74
CA TYR A 182 -3.69 0.75 25.61
C TYR A 182 -4.06 -0.11 24.42
N GLY A 183 -4.26 0.50 23.25
CA GLY A 183 -4.55 -0.22 22.03
C GLY A 183 -4.05 0.51 20.81
N LYS A 184 -3.57 -0.26 19.84
CA LYS A 184 -3.02 0.26 18.59
C LYS A 184 -3.18 -0.77 17.49
N SER A 185 -3.55 -0.26 16.31
CA SER A 185 -3.69 -1.01 15.06
C SER A 185 -2.57 -0.61 14.09
N ILE A 186 -1.95 -1.58 13.44
CA ILE A 186 -1.00 -1.40 12.35
C ILE A 186 -1.61 -2.02 11.09
N PRO A 187 -2.06 -1.22 10.12
CA PRO A 187 -2.62 -1.76 8.90
C PRO A 187 -1.53 -2.42 8.03
N SER A 188 -1.87 -3.52 7.37
CA SER A 188 -1.04 -4.22 6.37
C SER A 188 -0.98 -3.46 5.04
N ALA A 189 -2.00 -2.65 4.79
CA ALA A 189 -2.16 -1.83 3.59
C ALA A 189 -2.32 -0.35 3.94
N GLU A 190 -2.68 0.44 2.93
CA GLU A 190 -2.86 1.89 3.03
C GLU A 190 -4.07 2.28 3.90
N MET A 191 -5.04 1.38 3.99
CA MET A 191 -6.19 1.45 4.87
C MET A 191 -6.59 0.03 5.27
N GLY A 192 -6.71 -0.18 6.57
CA GLY A 192 -7.03 -1.46 7.17
C GLY A 192 -8.53 -1.70 7.38
N GLY A 193 -8.90 -2.95 7.63
CA GLY A 193 -10.23 -3.37 8.09
C GLY A 193 -10.38 -3.36 9.61
N ASP A 194 -9.27 -3.37 10.35
CA ASP A 194 -9.27 -3.43 11.81
C ASP A 194 -9.73 -2.13 12.48
N LEU A 195 -10.59 -2.28 13.50
CA LEU A 195 -11.16 -1.22 14.31
C LEU A 195 -10.97 -1.51 15.80
N ILE A 196 -10.49 -0.51 16.53
CA ILE A 196 -10.59 -0.47 17.99
C ILE A 196 -11.36 0.76 18.44
N ASP A 197 -12.18 0.60 19.47
CA ASP A 197 -12.78 1.73 20.16
C ASP A 197 -13.03 1.42 21.63
N VAL A 198 -12.98 2.48 22.43
CA VAL A 198 -13.20 2.39 23.88
C VAL A 198 -14.09 3.55 24.30
N ILE A 199 -15.18 3.22 24.97
CA ILE A 199 -16.19 4.15 25.47
C ILE A 199 -16.25 4.03 26.98
N GLN A 200 -15.97 5.13 27.67
CA GLN A 200 -16.07 5.23 29.12
C GLN A 200 -17.30 6.07 29.50
N SER A 201 -18.07 5.60 30.49
CA SER A 201 -19.20 6.34 31.04
C SER A 201 -19.38 6.03 32.53
N ASP A 202 -19.30 7.02 33.41
CA ASP A 202 -19.63 6.94 34.85
C ASP A 202 -19.38 5.57 35.52
N GLY A 203 -18.12 5.17 35.59
CA GLY A 203 -17.69 3.92 36.24
C GLY A 203 -17.75 2.66 35.38
N SER A 204 -18.44 2.72 34.23
CA SER A 204 -18.45 1.66 33.22
C SER A 204 -17.41 1.88 32.12
N LEU A 205 -16.99 0.79 31.50
CA LEU A 205 -16.08 0.77 30.37
C LEU A 205 -16.59 -0.24 29.34
N LEU A 206 -16.78 0.20 28.10
CA LEU A 206 -16.96 -0.69 26.95
C LEU A 206 -15.74 -0.60 26.06
N ALA A 207 -15.11 -1.73 25.78
CA ALA A 207 -13.99 -1.84 24.87
C ALA A 207 -14.31 -2.90 23.82
N TYR A 208 -14.08 -2.60 22.54
CA TYR A 208 -14.26 -3.59 21.49
C TYR A 208 -13.17 -3.49 20.42
N ILE A 209 -12.93 -4.62 19.80
CA ILE A 209 -12.13 -4.77 18.59
C ILE A 209 -13.04 -5.39 17.52
N ALA A 210 -12.88 -4.96 16.28
CA ALA A 210 -13.55 -5.57 15.15
C ALA A 210 -12.58 -5.66 13.98
N ASP A 211 -12.73 -6.70 13.18
CA ASP A 211 -12.04 -6.86 11.90
C ASP A 211 -13.09 -6.97 10.81
N ILE A 212 -12.88 -6.24 9.72
CA ILE A 212 -13.79 -6.18 8.59
C ILE A 212 -13.15 -6.91 7.42
N SER A 213 -13.86 -7.94 6.95
CA SER A 213 -13.42 -8.71 5.80
C SER A 213 -13.14 -7.81 4.59
N GLY A 214 -11.96 -7.98 3.99
CA GLY A 214 -11.49 -7.18 2.86
C GLY A 214 -10.52 -6.08 3.30
N HIS A 215 -10.11 -5.23 2.37
CA HIS A 215 -9.09 -4.21 2.63
C HIS A 215 -9.32 -2.93 1.83
N GLY A 216 -8.67 -1.84 2.22
CA GLY A 216 -8.73 -0.56 1.51
C GLY A 216 -9.97 0.27 1.85
N LEU A 217 -10.39 1.12 0.90
CA LEU A 217 -11.43 2.13 1.14
C LEU A 217 -12.81 1.55 1.50
N ALA A 218 -13.19 0.40 0.92
CA ALA A 218 -14.48 -0.23 1.20
C ALA A 218 -14.56 -0.75 2.65
N ALA A 219 -13.52 -1.47 3.10
CA ALA A 219 -13.39 -1.92 4.49
C ALA A 219 -13.39 -0.72 5.44
N GLY A 220 -12.63 0.31 5.10
CA GLY A 220 -12.58 1.56 5.84
C GLY A 220 -13.89 2.33 5.97
N GLN A 221 -14.71 2.33 4.91
CA GLN A 221 -16.04 2.92 4.96
C GLN A 221 -16.95 2.13 5.93
N LEU A 222 -16.95 0.80 5.83
CA LEU A 222 -17.75 -0.05 6.71
C LEU A 222 -17.29 0.07 8.16
N MET A 223 -15.98 0.25 8.39
CA MET A 223 -15.39 0.54 9.70
C MET A 223 -15.97 1.80 10.33
N GLY A 224 -16.03 2.90 9.56
CA GLY A 224 -16.62 4.15 10.03
C GLY A 224 -18.11 4.02 10.34
N MET A 225 -18.85 3.26 9.52
CA MET A 225 -20.26 2.97 9.76
C MET A 225 -20.47 2.13 11.02
N LEU A 226 -19.69 1.06 11.19
CA LEU A 226 -19.72 0.19 12.38
C LEU A 226 -19.40 0.99 13.64
N LYS A 227 -18.31 1.77 13.65
CA LYS A 227 -17.94 2.64 14.78
C LYS A 227 -19.07 3.60 15.16
N THR A 228 -19.70 4.22 14.16
CA THR A 228 -20.82 5.14 14.36
C THR A 228 -22.05 4.41 14.92
N ALA A 229 -22.40 3.25 14.35
CA ALA A 229 -23.53 2.45 14.80
C ALA A 229 -23.35 1.96 16.25
N MET A 230 -22.15 1.52 16.62
CA MET A 230 -21.79 1.12 17.98
C MET A 230 -21.93 2.31 18.95
N ARG A 231 -21.34 3.47 18.63
CA ARG A 231 -21.42 4.66 19.50
C ARG A 231 -22.85 5.19 19.66
N VAL A 232 -23.65 5.18 18.60
CA VAL A 232 -25.06 5.59 18.66
C VAL A 232 -25.86 4.56 19.47
N GLY A 233 -25.69 3.26 19.21
CA GLY A 233 -26.37 2.20 19.94
C GLY A 233 -26.13 2.28 21.45
N LEU A 234 -24.90 2.59 21.85
CA LEU A 234 -24.52 2.77 23.26
C LEU A 234 -25.22 3.93 23.97
N GLN A 235 -25.67 4.96 23.25
CA GLN A 235 -26.45 6.04 23.85
C GLN A 235 -27.84 5.59 24.29
N PHE A 236 -28.37 4.52 23.70
CA PHE A 236 -29.72 4.03 23.96
C PHE A 236 -29.75 2.71 24.73
N ARG A 237 -28.71 1.88 24.60
CA ARG A 237 -28.63 0.55 25.20
C ARG A 237 -27.21 0.28 25.70
N GLN A 238 -27.10 -0.05 26.98
CA GLN A 238 -25.83 -0.51 27.58
C GLN A 238 -25.68 -2.03 27.59
N ASP A 239 -26.70 -2.75 27.14
CA ASP A 239 -26.67 -4.21 27.01
C ASP A 239 -25.84 -4.64 25.78
N PRO A 240 -24.73 -5.39 25.97
CA PRO A 240 -23.86 -5.83 24.88
C PRO A 240 -24.59 -6.63 23.80
N VAL A 241 -25.51 -7.51 24.18
CA VAL A 241 -26.23 -8.37 23.23
C VAL A 241 -27.14 -7.52 22.34
N ALA A 242 -27.99 -6.69 22.94
CA ALA A 242 -28.86 -5.82 22.17
C ALA A 242 -28.09 -4.84 21.27
N LEU A 243 -26.87 -4.43 21.66
CA LEU A 243 -26.01 -3.60 20.84
C LEU A 243 -25.55 -4.36 19.57
N LEU A 244 -25.04 -5.59 19.74
CA LEU A 244 -24.61 -6.43 18.61
C LEU A 244 -25.77 -6.74 17.67
N GLU A 245 -26.94 -7.13 18.20
CA GLU A 245 -28.13 -7.40 17.39
C GLU A 245 -28.63 -6.17 16.64
N SER A 246 -28.50 -4.98 17.23
CA SER A 246 -28.88 -3.72 16.57
C SER A 246 -27.96 -3.39 15.41
N VAL A 247 -26.65 -3.62 15.59
CA VAL A 247 -25.65 -3.44 14.52
C VAL A 247 -25.84 -4.48 13.42
N ASP A 248 -25.98 -5.76 13.78
CA ASP A 248 -26.20 -6.86 12.83
C ASP A 248 -27.43 -6.65 11.95
N ARG A 249 -28.48 -6.01 12.48
CA ARG A 249 -29.68 -5.69 11.70
C ARG A 249 -29.45 -4.62 10.63
N VAL A 250 -28.54 -3.68 10.87
CA VAL A 250 -28.30 -2.54 9.97
C VAL A 250 -27.19 -2.85 8.97
N LEU A 251 -26.16 -3.59 9.39
CA LEU A 251 -24.95 -3.83 8.61
C LEU A 251 -25.24 -4.41 7.20
N PRO A 252 -26.13 -5.42 7.01
CA PRO A 252 -26.43 -5.97 5.69
C PRO A 252 -26.95 -4.97 4.66
N ALA A 253 -27.59 -3.88 5.09
CA ALA A 253 -28.14 -2.87 4.20
C ALA A 253 -27.12 -1.82 3.73
N VAL A 254 -25.95 -1.75 4.38
CA VAL A 254 -24.95 -0.69 4.17
C VAL A 254 -23.58 -1.23 3.74
N LYS A 255 -23.47 -2.54 3.52
CA LYS A 255 -22.24 -3.23 3.11
C LYS A 255 -22.36 -3.85 1.72
N GLU A 256 -21.23 -4.25 1.15
CA GLU A 256 -21.22 -5.13 -0.02
C GLU A 256 -21.63 -6.57 0.37
N PRO A 257 -22.22 -7.36 -0.54
CA PRO A 257 -22.78 -8.68 -0.21
C PRO A 257 -21.82 -9.61 0.53
N ASP A 258 -20.55 -9.64 0.12
CA ASP A 258 -19.54 -10.57 0.64
C ASP A 258 -18.78 -10.04 1.86
N MET A 259 -19.04 -8.80 2.29
CA MET A 259 -18.38 -8.23 3.47
C MET A 259 -19.06 -8.66 4.77
N TYR A 260 -18.33 -8.76 5.86
CA TYR A 260 -18.84 -8.96 7.21
C TYR A 260 -17.85 -8.36 8.21
N ALA A 261 -18.23 -8.28 9.49
CA ALA A 261 -17.34 -7.85 10.55
C ALA A 261 -17.27 -8.90 11.65
N THR A 262 -16.08 -9.37 11.98
CA THR A 262 -15.85 -10.08 13.24
C THR A 262 -15.71 -9.04 14.37
N LEU A 263 -16.16 -9.36 15.59
CA LEU A 263 -16.11 -8.41 16.70
C LEU A 263 -15.95 -9.12 18.04
N ALA A 264 -15.05 -8.62 18.90
CA ALA A 264 -14.98 -8.99 20.31
C ALA A 264 -15.22 -7.77 21.20
N LEU A 265 -16.01 -7.94 22.25
CA LEU A 265 -16.48 -6.86 23.12
C LEU A 265 -16.31 -7.25 24.59
N LEU A 266 -15.84 -6.29 25.38
CA LEU A 266 -15.80 -6.31 26.84
C LEU A 266 -16.62 -5.14 27.39
N TYR A 267 -17.50 -5.43 28.34
CA TYR A 267 -18.29 -4.45 29.06
C TYR A 267 -18.10 -4.62 30.57
N PHE A 268 -17.56 -3.59 31.20
CA PHE A 268 -17.36 -3.51 32.63
C PHE A 268 -18.43 -2.57 33.20
N ASP A 269 -19.27 -3.09 34.10
CA ASP A 269 -20.34 -2.33 34.77
C ASP A 269 -19.93 -1.80 36.16
N GLY A 270 -18.70 -2.11 36.59
CA GLY A 270 -18.16 -1.74 37.90
C GLY A 270 -18.37 -2.78 39.02
N LEU A 271 -19.06 -3.90 38.75
CA LEU A 271 -19.44 -4.90 39.77
C LEU A 271 -18.46 -6.09 39.89
N ALA A 272 -17.17 -5.88 39.60
CA ALA A 272 -16.12 -6.92 39.58
C ALA A 272 -16.43 -8.11 38.64
N GLN A 273 -17.34 -7.91 37.69
CA GLN A 273 -17.62 -8.82 36.59
C GLN A 273 -17.48 -8.07 35.28
N VAL A 274 -16.90 -8.74 34.30
CA VAL A 274 -16.89 -8.27 32.92
C VAL A 274 -17.83 -9.14 32.11
N GLU A 275 -18.72 -8.49 31.39
CA GLU A 275 -19.55 -9.12 30.39
C GLU A 275 -18.83 -9.07 29.05
N TYR A 276 -18.79 -10.19 28.34
CA TYR A 276 -18.13 -10.29 27.06
C TYR A 276 -19.04 -10.96 26.02
N ALA A 277 -18.85 -10.57 24.77
CA ALA A 277 -19.54 -11.14 23.62
C ALA A 277 -18.59 -11.15 22.41
N LEU A 278 -18.60 -12.24 21.64
CA LEU A 278 -17.82 -12.37 20.42
C LEU A 278 -18.76 -12.71 19.25
N ALA A 279 -18.63 -12.01 18.14
CA ALA A 279 -19.28 -12.29 16.86
C ALA A 279 -18.22 -12.80 15.88
N GLY A 280 -18.02 -14.12 15.82
CA GLY A 280 -17.08 -14.79 14.91
C GLY A 280 -15.61 -14.37 15.05
N HIS A 281 -15.23 -13.76 16.18
CA HIS A 281 -13.90 -13.21 16.40
C HIS A 281 -12.99 -14.16 17.17
N VAL A 282 -11.69 -13.92 17.11
CA VAL A 282 -10.70 -14.67 17.89
C VAL A 282 -10.93 -14.49 19.41
N PRO A 283 -10.57 -15.49 20.24
CA PRO A 283 -10.79 -15.42 21.68
C PRO A 283 -10.10 -14.23 22.37
N ILE A 284 -10.76 -13.69 23.40
CA ILE A 284 -10.14 -12.70 24.29
C ILE A 284 -9.27 -13.44 25.31
N LEU A 285 -8.03 -13.00 25.49
CA LEU A 285 -7.15 -13.58 26.51
C LEU A 285 -7.31 -12.83 27.83
N HIS A 286 -7.71 -13.54 28.89
CA HIS A 286 -7.84 -13.00 30.24
C HIS A 286 -6.72 -13.56 31.12
N TYR A 287 -5.69 -12.73 31.35
CA TYR A 287 -4.64 -12.99 32.33
C TYR A 287 -5.16 -12.63 33.73
N ARG A 288 -5.06 -13.59 34.64
CA ARG A 288 -5.48 -13.47 36.04
C ARG A 288 -4.25 -13.28 36.92
N ASP A 289 -4.11 -12.11 37.53
CA ASP A 289 -2.89 -11.77 38.27
C ASP A 289 -2.66 -12.67 39.49
N ARG A 290 -3.75 -12.99 40.19
CA ARG A 290 -3.69 -13.80 41.42
C ARG A 290 -3.20 -15.23 41.17
N SER A 291 -3.67 -15.88 40.11
CA SER A 291 -3.31 -17.26 39.76
C SER A 291 -2.13 -17.35 38.80
N ARG A 292 -1.73 -16.23 38.18
CA ARG A 292 -0.67 -16.13 37.17
C ARG A 292 -0.89 -17.08 36.01
N ASP A 293 -2.12 -17.14 35.54
CA ASP A 293 -2.52 -17.92 34.38
C ASP A 293 -3.40 -17.11 33.44
N THR A 294 -3.45 -17.55 32.18
CA THR A 294 -4.24 -16.93 31.13
C THR A 294 -5.31 -17.91 30.67
N ILE A 295 -6.56 -17.45 30.58
CA ILE A 295 -7.68 -18.22 30.03
C ILE A 295 -8.19 -17.57 28.75
N ARG A 296 -8.77 -18.39 27.85
CA ARG A 296 -9.42 -17.92 26.62
C ARG A 296 -10.92 -17.73 26.87
N LEU A 297 -11.41 -16.53 26.64
CA LEU A 297 -12.84 -16.24 26.58
C LEU A 297 -13.27 -16.36 25.12
N SER A 298 -13.99 -17.43 24.79
CA SER A 298 -14.36 -17.78 23.42
C SER A 298 -15.86 -18.01 23.30
N MET A 299 -16.42 -17.76 22.13
CA MET A 299 -17.82 -18.04 21.81
C MET A 299 -17.95 -18.48 20.36
N GLU A 300 -18.83 -19.45 20.12
CA GLU A 300 -19.16 -19.92 18.77
C GLU A 300 -20.39 -19.16 18.26
N GLN A 301 -20.16 -18.04 17.58
CA GLN A 301 -21.22 -17.18 17.01
C GLN A 301 -20.80 -16.67 15.64
N PHE A 302 -21.76 -16.29 14.80
CA PHE A 302 -21.47 -15.81 13.45
C PHE A 302 -20.96 -14.36 13.44
N PRO A 303 -20.09 -13.99 12.48
CA PRO A 303 -19.73 -12.59 12.25
C PRO A 303 -20.95 -11.71 11.95
N LEU A 304 -20.84 -10.42 12.31
CA LEU A 304 -21.88 -9.43 12.07
C LEU A 304 -22.09 -9.20 10.57
N GLY A 305 -23.34 -9.14 10.17
CA GLY A 305 -23.77 -8.90 8.79
C GLY A 305 -23.59 -10.09 7.85
N MET A 306 -23.01 -11.20 8.30
CA MET A 306 -22.83 -12.40 7.46
C MET A 306 -24.18 -13.04 7.10
N MET A 307 -25.12 -13.08 8.04
CA MET A 307 -26.47 -13.61 7.82
C MET A 307 -27.52 -12.66 8.43
N PRO A 308 -28.68 -12.44 7.80
CA PRO A 308 -29.71 -11.57 8.37
C PRO A 308 -30.29 -12.13 9.67
N GLY A 309 -30.29 -11.34 10.74
CA GLY A 309 -31.00 -11.66 11.98
C GLY A 309 -30.24 -12.61 12.90
N GLY A 310 -28.93 -12.41 13.05
CA GLY A 310 -28.12 -13.15 14.01
C GLY A 310 -28.64 -12.98 15.43
N CYS A 311 -28.72 -14.09 16.18
CA CYS A 311 -28.96 -14.07 17.62
C CYS A 311 -27.62 -14.13 18.33
N TYR A 312 -27.34 -13.15 19.18
CA TYR A 312 -26.11 -13.08 19.94
C TYR A 312 -26.33 -13.41 21.41
N VAL A 313 -25.30 -13.92 22.07
CA VAL A 313 -25.27 -14.14 23.52
C VAL A 313 -24.01 -13.52 24.11
N SER A 314 -24.12 -13.10 25.36
CA SER A 314 -23.00 -12.68 26.19
C SER A 314 -22.79 -13.65 27.34
N GLN A 315 -21.60 -13.61 27.92
CA GLN A 315 -21.23 -14.34 29.13
C GLN A 315 -20.53 -13.40 30.08
N ARG A 316 -20.50 -13.78 31.35
CA ARG A 316 -19.81 -13.01 32.39
C ARG A 316 -18.67 -13.82 32.99
N THR A 317 -17.56 -13.15 33.24
CA THR A 317 -16.47 -13.69 34.05
C THR A 317 -16.09 -12.68 35.14
N THR A 318 -15.66 -13.19 36.28
CA THR A 318 -15.16 -12.35 37.38
C THR A 318 -13.74 -11.91 37.11
N TYR A 319 -13.40 -10.68 37.47
CA TYR A 319 -12.03 -10.17 37.42
C TYR A 319 -11.57 -9.66 38.77
N SER A 320 -10.26 -9.64 38.98
CA SER A 320 -9.60 -9.05 40.15
C SER A 320 -8.76 -7.84 39.77
N LEU A 321 -8.37 -7.05 40.76
CA LEU A 321 -7.37 -6.00 40.57
C LEU A 321 -6.06 -6.63 40.07
N GLY A 322 -5.43 -6.02 39.08
CA GLY A 322 -4.24 -6.53 38.40
C GLY A 322 -4.54 -7.38 37.15
N ASP A 323 -5.76 -7.89 36.99
CA ASP A 323 -6.13 -8.69 35.83
C ASP A 323 -6.00 -7.89 34.52
N LEU A 324 -5.61 -8.58 33.46
CA LEU A 324 -5.36 -8.03 32.15
C LEU A 324 -6.16 -8.78 31.08
N PHE A 325 -6.90 -8.04 30.28
CA PHE A 325 -7.59 -8.55 29.09
C PHE A 325 -6.84 -8.09 27.84
N LEU A 326 -6.50 -9.04 26.97
CA LEU A 326 -5.96 -8.79 25.64
C LEU A 326 -6.99 -9.21 24.59
N MET A 327 -7.44 -8.23 23.81
CA MET A 327 -8.17 -8.43 22.56
C MET A 327 -7.18 -8.24 21.41
N LEU A 328 -7.28 -9.08 20.38
CA LEU A 328 -6.40 -9.07 19.22
C LEU A 328 -7.17 -9.43 17.96
N THR A 329 -6.63 -9.11 16.79
CA THR A 329 -7.08 -9.65 15.50
C THR A 329 -6.26 -10.86 15.07
N ASP A 330 -6.77 -11.61 14.10
CA ASP A 330 -6.14 -12.80 13.52
C ASP A 330 -4.82 -12.49 12.82
N GLY A 331 -4.64 -11.28 12.28
CA GLY A 331 -3.36 -10.82 11.71
C GLY A 331 -2.18 -10.80 12.70
N ILE A 332 -2.44 -11.05 14.00
CA ILE A 332 -1.42 -11.36 15.02
C ILE A 332 -1.22 -12.87 15.18
N SER A 333 -2.31 -13.63 15.38
CA SER A 333 -2.21 -15.06 15.70
C SER A 333 -1.86 -15.93 14.49
N GLU A 334 -2.25 -15.53 13.29
CA GLU A 334 -2.10 -16.29 12.05
C GLU A 334 -0.82 -15.94 11.28
N VAL A 335 0.06 -15.10 11.84
CA VAL A 335 1.35 -14.78 11.19
C VAL A 335 2.17 -16.06 10.99
N PRO A 336 2.49 -16.46 9.74
CA PRO A 336 3.23 -17.69 9.50
C PRO A 336 4.75 -17.46 9.58
N ASN A 337 5.49 -18.45 10.10
CA ASN A 337 6.95 -18.48 9.99
C ASN A 337 7.43 -19.09 8.66
N GLU A 338 8.74 -19.24 8.49
CA GLU A 338 9.34 -19.86 7.28
C GLU A 338 8.88 -21.30 7.00
N LYS A 339 8.30 -21.98 8.00
CA LYS A 339 7.75 -23.34 7.88
C LYS A 339 6.23 -23.36 7.73
N ASP A 340 5.60 -22.20 7.52
CA ASP A 340 4.15 -22.04 7.42
C ASP A 340 3.42 -22.38 8.74
N GLU A 341 4.11 -22.27 9.89
CA GLU A 341 3.50 -22.43 11.21
C GLU A 341 3.08 -21.06 11.74
N GLU A 342 1.80 -20.92 12.08
CA GLU A 342 1.23 -19.71 12.68
C GLU A 342 1.87 -19.34 14.03
N PHE A 343 1.79 -18.06 14.40
CA PHE A 343 2.27 -17.56 15.69
C PHE A 343 1.51 -18.23 16.85
N GLY A 344 0.19 -18.30 16.72
CA GLY A 344 -0.73 -19.02 17.58
C GLY A 344 -1.00 -18.35 18.93
N LEU A 345 -2.20 -18.60 19.47
CA LEU A 345 -2.63 -18.07 20.76
C LEU A 345 -1.80 -18.59 21.94
N ALA A 346 -1.27 -19.82 21.86
CA ALA A 346 -0.49 -20.41 22.94
C ALA A 346 0.79 -19.62 23.26
N ARG A 347 1.45 -19.05 22.24
CA ARG A 347 2.63 -18.19 22.46
C ARG A 347 2.22 -16.87 23.11
N LEU A 348 1.10 -16.27 22.68
CA LEU A 348 0.57 -15.04 23.29
C LEU A 348 0.23 -15.23 24.78
N GLU A 349 -0.37 -16.36 25.14
CA GLU A 349 -0.67 -16.69 26.54
C GLU A 349 0.60 -16.77 27.40
N GLN A 350 1.65 -17.38 26.86
CA GLN A 350 2.95 -17.47 27.53
C GLN A 350 3.60 -16.09 27.68
N LEU A 351 3.57 -15.27 26.63
CA LEU A 351 4.09 -13.91 26.65
C LEU A 351 3.35 -13.05 27.67
N LEU A 352 2.02 -13.06 27.68
CA LEU A 352 1.21 -12.34 28.67
C LEU A 352 1.59 -12.77 30.09
N THR A 353 1.74 -14.07 30.35
CA THR A 353 2.14 -14.57 31.67
C THR A 353 3.51 -14.05 32.12
N GLN A 354 4.42 -13.78 31.18
CA GLN A 354 5.78 -13.29 31.47
C GLN A 354 5.83 -11.76 31.63
N CYS A 355 5.04 -11.02 30.86
CA CYS A 355 5.13 -9.56 30.78
C CYS A 355 3.94 -8.80 31.38
N ALA A 356 2.92 -9.48 31.92
CA ALA A 356 1.69 -8.86 32.43
C ALA A 356 1.90 -7.76 33.50
N ALA A 357 3.03 -7.77 34.22
CA ALA A 357 3.37 -6.73 35.21
C ALA A 357 3.97 -5.45 34.60
N GLN A 358 4.33 -5.45 33.30
CA GLN A 358 4.92 -4.31 32.61
C GLN A 358 3.86 -3.24 32.26
N PRO A 359 4.22 -1.96 32.04
CA PRO A 359 3.32 -0.96 31.48
C PRO A 359 2.66 -1.43 30.17
N LEU A 360 1.37 -1.12 29.95
CA LEU A 360 0.66 -1.64 28.76
C LEU A 360 1.32 -1.30 27.41
N PRO A 361 1.89 -0.10 27.19
CA PRO A 361 2.63 0.18 25.96
C PRO A 361 3.83 -0.74 25.77
N GLN A 362 4.50 -1.15 26.86
CA GLN A 362 5.64 -2.07 26.79
C GLN A 362 5.19 -3.50 26.50
N ILE A 363 4.05 -3.94 27.05
CA ILE A 363 3.45 -5.24 26.70
C ILE A 363 3.13 -5.28 25.21
N TRP A 364 2.52 -4.23 24.68
CA TRP A 364 2.23 -4.12 23.25
C TRP A 364 3.50 -4.25 22.41
N GLU A 365 4.55 -3.47 22.71
CA GLU A 365 5.80 -3.52 21.96
C GLU A 365 6.48 -4.91 22.04
N LEU A 366 6.46 -5.55 23.20
CA LEU A 366 7.01 -6.90 23.37
C LEU A 366 6.27 -7.93 22.52
N ILE A 367 4.94 -7.91 22.51
CA ILE A 367 4.15 -8.82 21.67
C ILE A 367 4.44 -8.56 20.18
N MET A 368 4.44 -7.29 19.77
CA MET A 368 4.67 -6.92 18.37
C MET A 368 6.09 -7.24 17.88
N GLU A 369 7.08 -7.18 18.77
CA GLU A 369 8.45 -7.58 18.47
C GLU A 369 8.55 -9.09 18.22
N GLU A 370 7.96 -9.91 19.08
CA GLU A 370 7.93 -11.37 18.92
C GLU A 370 7.19 -11.79 17.64
N VAL A 371 6.07 -11.13 17.32
CA VAL A 371 5.31 -11.37 16.09
C VAL A 371 6.14 -11.02 14.85
N ARG A 372 6.84 -9.87 14.85
CA ARG A 372 7.75 -9.47 13.75
C ARG A 372 8.94 -10.41 13.58
N GLN A 373 9.43 -11.00 14.67
CA GLN A 373 10.53 -11.97 14.61
C GLN A 373 10.05 -13.34 14.10
N HIS A 374 8.78 -13.69 14.34
CA HIS A 374 8.21 -14.95 13.88
C HIS A 374 7.93 -14.97 12.38
N GLY A 375 7.40 -13.87 11.81
CA GLY A 375 7.04 -13.84 10.40
C GLY A 375 6.75 -12.45 9.84
N LEU A 376 6.53 -12.38 8.53
CA LEU A 376 6.13 -11.15 7.84
C LEU A 376 4.65 -10.88 8.06
N GLN A 377 4.30 -9.60 8.24
CA GLN A 377 2.91 -9.17 8.29
C GLN A 377 2.20 -9.46 6.97
N GLN A 378 1.07 -10.17 7.05
CA GLN A 378 0.20 -10.47 5.90
C GLN A 378 -1.17 -9.79 6.01
N ASP A 379 -1.62 -9.51 7.23
CA ASP A 379 -2.89 -8.85 7.52
C ASP A 379 -2.72 -7.75 8.60
N ASP A 380 -3.78 -7.00 8.87
CA ASP A 380 -3.80 -5.95 9.87
C ASP A 380 -3.49 -6.49 11.26
N GLN A 381 -2.67 -5.74 12.01
CA GLN A 381 -2.17 -6.16 13.30
C GLN A 381 -2.68 -5.24 14.39
N THR A 382 -3.68 -5.71 15.12
CA THR A 382 -4.33 -4.89 16.14
C THR A 382 -4.37 -5.58 17.49
N LEU A 383 -4.02 -4.83 18.52
CA LEU A 383 -4.08 -5.25 19.93
C LEU A 383 -4.78 -4.18 20.75
N LEU A 384 -5.62 -4.60 21.69
CA LEU A 384 -6.25 -3.76 22.70
C LEU A 384 -6.14 -4.43 24.07
N LEU A 385 -5.40 -3.77 24.96
CA LEU A 385 -5.10 -4.19 26.31
C LEU A 385 -5.94 -3.40 27.31
N VAL A 386 -6.62 -4.08 28.22
CA VAL A 386 -7.40 -3.49 29.31
C VAL A 386 -6.96 -4.11 30.63
N ARG A 387 -6.34 -3.32 31.51
CA ARG A 387 -5.93 -3.75 32.84
C ARG A 387 -6.81 -3.13 33.91
N VAL A 388 -7.24 -3.95 34.86
CA VAL A 388 -7.92 -3.51 36.08
C VAL A 388 -6.86 -3.06 37.08
N ARG A 389 -6.90 -1.80 37.50
CA ARG A 389 -5.85 -1.23 38.38
C ARG A 389 -5.99 -1.73 39.82
N HIS A 390 -4.86 -1.74 40.55
CA HIS A 390 -4.80 -1.95 41.99
C HIS A 390 -5.37 -0.78 42.80
#